data_AF-A0A8S3D0M3-F1
#
_entry.id   AF-A0A8S3D0M3-F1
#
_cell.length_a   1.000
_cell.length_b   1.000
_cell.length_c   1.000
_cell.angle_alpha   90.00
_cell.angle_beta   90.00
_cell.angle_gamma   90.00
#
_symmetry.space_group_name_H-M   'P 1'
#
loop_
_entity.id
_entity.type
_entity.pdbx_description
1 polymer ?
#
loop_
_entity_poly.entity_id
_entity_poly.type
_entity_poly.pdbx_seq_one_letter_code
_entity_poly.pdbx_strand_id
1 'polypeptide(L)'
;NTSNLTVSKSASQSNTDGTTEEKKHKKKHKKRSSKHGHGESSKHADSEKVTEERKSGPTKFADQQQVPSAAPVVNAYQQQQQQQVISAPPEKQVNSASSQMPMKHESNPVVYFDIEIDGDSRGRLVMELFRNVLPRTAQNFLSLCLNDHGFGFRLSYFHRIIPGFMAQAGDFEKSNGTGGYSIYGEKFDDEGFPYTHDRAGLLSMANSGPNTNGSQFFITFVPCPHLDKKHVVFGQVLQGFHLLNDLEMSGSDNGEVSREVKIANCGQLQ
;
A
#
# COMPACT_ATOMS: atom_id res chain seq x y z
N ASN A 1 -78.03 -12.18 -1.46
CA ASN A 1 -77.02 -12.52 -0.44
C ASN A 1 -75.65 -12.43 -1.07
N THR A 2 -74.77 -11.46 -0.81
CA THR A 2 -74.61 -10.41 0.22
C THR A 2 -73.61 -9.41 -0.40
N SER A 3 -74.05 -8.20 -0.78
CA SER A 3 -73.76 -6.89 -0.14
C SER A 3 -72.31 -6.37 -0.30
N ASN A 4 -72.07 -5.37 -1.17
CA ASN A 4 -71.93 -3.90 -0.93
C ASN A 4 -70.48 -3.52 -0.50
N LEU A 5 -69.85 -2.37 -0.80
CA LEU A 5 -70.21 -0.96 -1.07
C LEU A 5 -69.10 -0.31 -1.97
N THR A 6 -69.37 0.43 -3.06
CA THR A 6 -69.54 1.92 -3.22
C THR A 6 -68.27 2.78 -2.93
N VAL A 7 -67.64 3.45 -3.94
CA VAL A 7 -67.89 4.83 -4.50
C VAL A 7 -67.11 5.91 -3.70
N SER A 8 -66.47 6.99 -4.20
CA SER A 8 -66.30 7.64 -5.52
C SER A 8 -65.25 8.77 -5.42
N LYS A 9 -64.71 9.17 -6.58
CA LYS A 9 -64.05 10.48 -6.84
C LYS A 9 -65.09 11.61 -6.98
N SER A 10 -64.71 12.84 -6.62
CA SER A 10 -65.28 14.07 -7.16
C SER A 10 -64.30 15.24 -7.06
N ALA A 11 -64.31 16.10 -8.08
CA ALA A 11 -63.45 17.27 -8.29
C ALA A 11 -64.26 18.58 -8.18
N SER A 12 -63.60 19.68 -7.82
CA SER A 12 -64.01 21.09 -8.07
C SER A 12 -62.85 22.02 -7.64
N GLN A 13 -62.21 22.75 -8.56
CA GLN A 13 -62.48 24.12 -9.06
C GLN A 13 -61.74 25.26 -8.32
N SER A 14 -60.83 25.88 -9.09
CA SER A 14 -60.31 27.27 -9.17
C SER A 14 -60.76 28.38 -8.21
N ASN A 15 -59.83 29.28 -7.86
CA ASN A 15 -59.92 30.73 -8.14
C ASN A 15 -58.61 31.52 -7.86
N THR A 16 -58.25 32.38 -8.84
CA THR A 16 -57.72 33.77 -8.81
C THR A 16 -56.59 34.20 -7.84
N ASP A 17 -55.77 35.23 -8.05
CA ASP A 17 -55.30 36.09 -9.15
C ASP A 17 -54.41 37.16 -8.44
N GLY A 18 -53.45 37.78 -9.13
CA GLY A 18 -52.99 39.15 -8.81
C GLY A 18 -51.66 39.38 -8.06
N THR A 19 -50.70 39.96 -8.83
CA THR A 19 -50.00 41.27 -8.59
C THR A 19 -49.13 41.49 -7.33
N THR A 20 -47.98 42.19 -7.26
CA THR A 20 -47.00 42.88 -8.13
C THR A 20 -45.84 43.33 -7.18
N GLU A 21 -44.71 43.73 -7.76
CA GLU A 21 -43.74 44.76 -7.29
C GLU A 21 -42.48 44.39 -6.50
N GLU A 22 -41.39 44.52 -7.26
CA GLU A 22 -40.04 45.02 -6.97
C GLU A 22 -39.94 46.13 -5.90
N LYS A 23 -38.95 46.05 -5.00
CA LYS A 23 -38.29 47.25 -4.42
C LYS A 23 -36.82 47.00 -4.03
N LYS A 24 -35.95 47.71 -4.75
CA LYS A 24 -34.53 47.97 -4.47
C LYS A 24 -34.33 48.68 -3.12
N HIS A 25 -33.19 48.44 -2.46
CA HIS A 25 -32.46 49.51 -1.75
C HIS A 25 -30.94 49.33 -1.84
N LYS A 26 -30.28 50.40 -2.33
CA LYS A 26 -28.84 50.68 -2.33
C LYS A 26 -28.49 51.54 -1.11
N LYS A 27 -27.29 51.38 -0.54
CA LYS A 27 -26.26 52.42 -0.23
C LYS A 27 -25.14 51.78 0.62
N LYS A 28 -23.86 51.73 0.22
CA LYS A 28 -22.80 52.74 -0.06
C LYS A 28 -22.12 53.38 1.17
N HIS A 29 -20.78 53.34 1.12
CA HIS A 29 -19.74 54.09 1.85
C HIS A 29 -19.37 53.58 3.27
N LYS A 30 -18.09 53.55 3.70
CA LYS A 30 -17.01 54.54 3.47
C LYS A 30 -15.61 53.98 3.76
N LYS A 31 -14.63 54.47 2.98
CA LYS A 31 -13.16 54.38 3.13
C LYS A 31 -12.64 55.03 4.43
N ARG A 32 -11.46 54.58 4.89
CA ARG A 32 -10.23 55.36 5.25
C ARG A 32 -9.21 54.36 5.87
N SER A 33 -7.97 54.09 5.44
CA SER A 33 -6.80 54.84 4.92
C SER A 33 -6.14 55.82 5.91
N SER A 34 -4.92 55.51 6.38
CA SER A 34 -3.69 56.35 6.31
C SER A 34 -2.60 55.87 7.30
N LYS A 35 -1.36 55.52 6.86
CA LYS A 35 -0.11 56.35 6.81
C LYS A 35 0.64 56.41 8.17
N HIS A 36 1.97 56.52 8.33
CA HIS A 36 3.16 56.86 7.53
C HIS A 36 4.42 56.32 8.28
N GLY A 37 5.54 55.94 7.62
CA GLY A 37 6.77 56.77 7.38
C GLY A 37 7.82 56.53 8.50
N HIS A 38 9.15 56.55 8.38
CA HIS A 38 10.16 56.99 7.40
C HIS A 38 11.58 56.52 7.88
N GLY A 39 12.61 56.60 7.02
CA GLY A 39 14.06 56.62 7.37
C GLY A 39 14.84 55.42 6.83
N GLU A 40 15.45 55.37 5.63
CA GLU A 40 16.49 56.16 4.95
C GLU A 40 17.97 55.90 5.38
N SER A 41 18.80 55.56 4.38
CA SER A 41 20.28 55.66 4.28
C SER A 41 21.12 54.55 4.98
N SER A 42 22.21 53.98 4.44
CA SER A 42 23.18 54.49 3.45
C SER A 42 24.19 53.42 2.96
N LYS A 43 24.70 53.62 1.72
CA LYS A 43 26.10 53.45 1.22
C LYS A 43 26.63 52.11 0.67
N HIS A 44 27.20 52.28 -0.53
CA HIS A 44 28.07 51.43 -1.35
C HIS A 44 29.56 51.56 -0.98
N ALA A 45 30.37 50.69 -1.63
CA ALA A 45 31.85 50.60 -1.72
C ALA A 45 32.49 49.74 -0.60
N ASP A 46 33.48 48.88 -0.82
CA ASP A 46 34.46 48.82 -1.89
C ASP A 46 35.04 47.39 -2.05
N SER A 47 35.63 47.15 -3.22
CA SER A 47 36.42 45.98 -3.59
C SER A 47 37.85 46.05 -3.03
N GLU A 48 38.45 44.93 -2.61
CA GLU A 48 39.90 44.71 -2.77
C GLU A 48 40.29 43.22 -2.65
N LYS A 49 41.39 42.90 -3.33
CA LYS A 49 41.93 41.60 -3.74
C LYS A 49 43.22 41.32 -2.92
N VAL A 50 43.88 40.16 -3.17
CA VAL A 50 45.30 39.82 -2.82
C VAL A 50 45.42 39.14 -1.43
N THR A 51 46.08 38.01 -1.14
CA THR A 51 47.02 37.04 -1.76
C THR A 51 47.00 35.76 -0.90
N GLU A 52 46.95 34.55 -1.45
CA GLU A 52 48.09 33.61 -1.60
C GLU A 52 48.94 33.34 -0.34
N GLU A 53 48.82 32.12 0.23
CA GLU A 53 49.99 31.35 0.70
C GLU A 53 49.73 29.84 0.53
N ARG A 54 50.55 29.22 -0.32
CA ARG A 54 50.76 27.78 -0.44
C ARG A 54 51.98 27.39 0.39
N LYS A 55 51.88 26.34 1.21
CA LYS A 55 53.00 25.46 1.66
C LYS A 55 52.41 24.04 1.70
N SER A 56 52.64 23.14 0.73
CA SER A 56 53.84 22.35 0.41
C SER A 56 54.37 21.50 1.58
N GLY A 57 54.21 20.18 1.49
CA GLY A 57 54.87 19.21 2.37
C GLY A 57 54.25 17.81 2.27
N PRO A 58 54.95 16.79 1.76
CA PRO A 58 54.35 15.54 1.28
C PRO A 58 54.35 14.43 2.34
N THR A 59 53.46 13.44 2.21
CA THR A 59 53.75 12.10 2.73
C THR A 59 53.07 11.05 1.86
N LYS A 60 53.91 10.34 1.10
CA LYS A 60 53.60 9.07 0.45
C LYS A 60 53.62 8.00 1.54
N PHE A 61 52.60 7.15 1.60
CA PHE A 61 52.80 5.72 1.81
C PHE A 61 51.78 4.98 0.96
N ALA A 62 52.32 4.32 -0.06
CA ALA A 62 51.64 3.25 -0.77
C ALA A 62 51.67 2.04 0.15
N ASP A 63 50.52 1.39 0.32
CA ASP A 63 50.51 -0.05 0.55
C ASP A 63 49.49 -0.67 -0.40
N GLN A 64 50.06 -1.41 -1.35
CA GLN A 64 49.37 -2.37 -2.19
C GLN A 64 48.99 -3.53 -1.28
N GLN A 65 47.69 -3.79 -1.13
CA GLN A 65 47.23 -5.13 -0.78
C GLN A 65 46.24 -5.61 -1.84
N GLN A 66 46.56 -6.81 -2.31
CA GLN A 66 46.05 -7.47 -3.49
C GLN A 66 44.55 -7.75 -3.39
N VAL A 67 43.88 -7.50 -4.50
CA VAL A 67 42.60 -8.10 -4.87
C VAL A 67 42.75 -9.62 -4.98
N PRO A 68 41.97 -10.43 -4.24
CA PRO A 68 41.88 -11.86 -4.55
C PRO A 68 40.95 -12.08 -5.76
N SER A 69 41.53 -12.73 -6.75
CA SER A 69 40.92 -13.27 -7.97
C SER A 69 39.68 -14.12 -7.68
N ALA A 70 38.59 -13.81 -8.39
CA ALA A 70 37.40 -14.65 -8.49
C ALA A 70 37.61 -15.71 -9.58
N ALA A 71 37.47 -16.99 -9.21
CA ALA A 71 37.35 -18.16 -10.08
C ALA A 71 36.52 -19.25 -9.34
N PRO A 72 35.86 -20.18 -10.04
CA PRO A 72 34.40 -20.35 -9.96
C PRO A 72 33.94 -21.50 -9.04
N VAL A 73 33.01 -21.23 -8.12
CA VAL A 73 32.31 -22.24 -7.30
C VAL A 73 31.03 -22.69 -8.03
N VAL A 74 31.18 -23.27 -9.22
CA VAL A 74 30.02 -23.79 -10.00
C VAL A 74 30.05 -25.31 -10.15
N ASN A 75 31.05 -26.02 -9.62
CA ASN A 75 31.25 -27.44 -9.96
C ASN A 75 31.15 -28.47 -8.83
N ALA A 76 30.61 -28.11 -7.66
CA ALA A 76 30.38 -29.08 -6.58
C ALA A 76 28.97 -29.70 -6.58
N TYR A 77 28.00 -29.09 -7.28
CA TYR A 77 26.61 -29.58 -7.33
C TYR A 77 26.36 -30.64 -8.42
N GLN A 78 27.21 -30.70 -9.45
CA GLN A 78 27.03 -31.63 -10.58
C GLN A 78 27.70 -33.01 -10.37
N GLN A 79 28.68 -33.12 -9.47
CA GLN A 79 29.33 -34.40 -9.18
C GLN A 79 28.57 -35.26 -8.15
N GLN A 80 27.65 -34.69 -7.38
CA GLN A 80 26.78 -35.46 -6.46
C GLN A 80 25.55 -36.07 -7.14
N GLN A 81 25.16 -35.59 -8.33
CA GLN A 81 23.99 -36.09 -9.08
C GLN A 81 24.31 -37.26 -10.04
N GLN A 82 25.58 -37.58 -10.29
CA GLN A 82 25.99 -38.61 -11.26
C GLN A 82 26.15 -40.03 -10.69
N GLN A 83 25.91 -40.26 -9.39
CA GLN A 83 26.15 -41.58 -8.77
C GLN A 83 24.90 -42.35 -8.34
N GLN A 84 23.68 -41.92 -8.71
CA GLN A 84 22.45 -42.63 -8.32
C GLN A 84 21.48 -42.93 -9.49
N VAL A 85 22.01 -43.30 -10.66
CA VAL A 85 21.18 -43.74 -11.78
C VAL A 85 21.52 -45.15 -12.23
N ILE A 86 21.50 -46.17 -11.35
CA ILE A 86 21.32 -47.56 -11.79
C ILE A 86 20.63 -48.41 -10.70
N SER A 87 19.55 -49.09 -11.11
CA SER A 87 18.78 -50.16 -10.45
C SER A 87 17.62 -49.77 -9.49
N ALA A 88 16.41 -49.84 -10.03
CA ALA A 88 15.15 -49.81 -9.27
C ALA A 88 14.77 -51.22 -8.77
N PRO A 89 14.24 -51.34 -7.54
CA PRO A 89 13.30 -52.40 -7.14
C PRO A 89 11.92 -51.82 -6.72
N PRO A 90 10.88 -52.66 -6.56
CA PRO A 90 9.49 -52.29 -6.84
C PRO A 90 8.77 -51.54 -5.73
N GLU A 91 7.83 -50.71 -6.19
CA GLU A 91 6.68 -50.09 -5.52
C GLU A 91 6.50 -50.34 -4.02
N LYS A 92 6.80 -49.32 -3.22
CA LYS A 92 6.08 -49.04 -1.98
C LYS A 92 5.59 -47.61 -2.03
N GLN A 93 4.28 -47.46 -1.82
CA GLN A 93 3.55 -46.19 -1.76
C GLN A 93 4.31 -45.15 -0.93
N VAL A 94 4.92 -44.19 -1.61
CA VAL A 94 5.46 -42.99 -0.96
C VAL A 94 4.33 -41.97 -0.99
N ASN A 95 3.76 -41.71 0.17
CA ASN A 95 2.88 -40.56 0.39
C ASN A 95 3.66 -39.31 -0.03
N SER A 96 3.33 -38.76 -1.20
CA SER A 96 3.91 -37.52 -1.70
C SER A 96 3.57 -36.42 -0.71
N ALA A 97 4.61 -35.86 -0.06
CA ALA A 97 4.52 -34.57 0.58
C ALA A 97 4.24 -33.53 -0.52
N SER A 98 2.96 -33.33 -0.81
CA SER A 98 2.48 -32.22 -1.63
C SER A 98 2.98 -30.94 -0.99
N SER A 99 3.64 -30.09 -1.75
CA SER A 99 3.80 -28.67 -1.44
C SER A 99 2.42 -28.09 -1.18
N GLN A 100 2.00 -28.06 0.09
CA GLN A 100 0.66 -27.62 0.46
C GLN A 100 0.60 -26.12 0.26
N MET A 101 -0.04 -25.71 -0.84
CA MET A 101 -0.66 -24.39 -0.93
C MET A 101 -1.43 -24.16 0.37
N PRO A 102 -1.33 -22.98 1.01
CA PRO A 102 -2.00 -22.76 2.28
C PRO A 102 -3.51 -23.01 2.12
N MET A 103 -4.05 -23.92 2.92
CA MET A 103 -5.47 -24.29 2.82
C MET A 103 -6.33 -23.12 3.27
N LYS A 104 -7.15 -22.60 2.35
CA LYS A 104 -8.13 -21.55 2.60
C LYS A 104 -9.20 -22.03 3.59
N HIS A 105 -9.64 -21.18 4.51
CA HIS A 105 -10.85 -21.42 5.30
C HIS A 105 -12.11 -21.12 4.48
N GLU A 106 -13.08 -22.03 4.44
CA GLU A 106 -14.24 -21.95 3.53
C GLU A 106 -15.04 -20.65 3.64
N SER A 107 -15.20 -20.11 4.86
CA SER A 107 -15.96 -18.88 5.12
C SER A 107 -15.18 -17.58 4.92
N ASN A 108 -13.87 -17.64 4.67
CA ASN A 108 -13.05 -16.44 4.59
C ASN A 108 -13.19 -15.77 3.21
N PRO A 109 -13.36 -14.44 3.15
CA PRO A 109 -13.36 -13.72 1.88
C PRO A 109 -12.05 -13.92 1.14
N VAL A 110 -12.15 -14.01 -0.18
CA VAL A 110 -11.00 -13.99 -1.08
C VAL A 110 -11.09 -12.73 -1.90
N VAL A 111 -10.02 -11.95 -1.88
CA VAL A 111 -9.89 -10.71 -2.63
C VAL A 111 -8.77 -10.83 -3.65
N TYR A 112 -8.72 -9.88 -4.58
CA TYR A 112 -7.65 -9.83 -5.57
C TYR A 112 -7.15 -8.42 -5.82
N PHE A 113 -5.90 -8.33 -6.29
CA PHE A 113 -5.31 -7.16 -6.92
C PHE A 113 -4.83 -7.53 -8.33
N ASP A 114 -5.25 -6.75 -9.33
CA ASP A 114 -4.62 -6.75 -10.65
C ASP A 114 -3.43 -5.78 -10.59
N ILE A 115 -2.23 -6.31 -10.77
CA ILE A 115 -0.97 -5.57 -10.63
C ILE A 115 -0.49 -5.07 -11.99
N GLU A 116 -0.15 -3.79 -12.06
CA GLU A 116 0.58 -3.17 -13.17
C GLU A 116 1.95 -2.68 -12.68
N ILE A 117 2.98 -2.85 -13.51
CA ILE A 117 4.32 -2.30 -13.28
C ILE A 117 4.73 -1.50 -14.52
N ASP A 118 5.03 -0.21 -14.36
CA ASP A 118 5.28 0.76 -15.45
C ASP A 118 4.17 0.78 -16.52
N GLY A 119 2.93 0.51 -16.11
CA GLY A 119 1.76 0.42 -16.99
C GLY A 119 1.55 -0.93 -17.67
N ASP A 120 2.49 -1.88 -17.54
CA ASP A 120 2.33 -3.23 -18.06
C ASP A 120 1.59 -4.12 -17.05
N SER A 121 0.52 -4.78 -17.50
CA SER A 121 -0.21 -5.76 -16.69
C SER A 121 0.68 -6.96 -16.35
N ARG A 122 0.88 -7.22 -15.06
CA ARG A 122 1.70 -8.33 -14.56
C ARG A 122 0.89 -9.55 -14.16
N GLY A 123 -0.41 -9.35 -13.87
CA GLY A 123 -1.33 -10.42 -13.52
C GLY A 123 -2.08 -10.12 -12.23
N ARG A 124 -2.66 -11.19 -11.65
CA ARG A 124 -3.55 -11.09 -10.49
C ARG A 124 -2.94 -11.76 -9.26
N LEU A 125 -2.87 -11.00 -8.17
CA LEU A 125 -2.56 -11.50 -6.84
C LEU A 125 -3.88 -11.82 -6.12
N VAL A 126 -4.07 -13.07 -5.71
CA VAL A 126 -5.28 -13.54 -5.03
C VAL A 126 -4.95 -13.80 -3.57
N MET A 127 -5.76 -13.28 -2.65
CA MET A 127 -5.47 -13.26 -1.21
C MET A 127 -6.70 -13.67 -0.40
N GLU A 128 -6.49 -14.46 0.64
CA GLU A 128 -7.48 -14.76 1.67
C GLU A 128 -7.40 -13.74 2.81
N LEU A 129 -8.55 -13.35 3.35
CA LEU A 129 -8.65 -12.52 4.55
C LEU A 129 -9.16 -13.35 5.74
N PHE A 130 -8.45 -13.32 6.87
CA PHE A 130 -8.74 -14.10 8.08
C PHE A 130 -9.93 -13.56 8.89
N ARG A 131 -11.07 -13.31 8.23
CA ARG A 131 -12.29 -12.73 8.81
C ARG A 131 -12.85 -13.55 9.97
N ASN A 132 -12.69 -14.87 9.92
CA ASN A 132 -13.12 -15.76 11.00
C ASN A 132 -12.45 -15.47 12.35
N VAL A 133 -11.24 -14.89 12.35
CA VAL A 133 -10.47 -14.57 13.56
C VAL A 133 -10.36 -13.06 13.79
N LEU A 134 -10.19 -12.29 12.72
CA LEU A 134 -9.98 -10.84 12.74
C LEU A 134 -11.06 -10.12 11.89
N PRO A 135 -12.35 -10.20 12.30
CA PRO A 135 -13.46 -9.74 11.47
C PRO A 135 -13.41 -8.25 11.14
N ARG A 136 -12.97 -7.38 12.05
CA ARG A 136 -12.92 -5.93 11.81
C ARG A 136 -11.79 -5.58 10.83
N THR A 137 -10.61 -6.13 11.04
CA THR A 137 -9.43 -5.88 10.18
C THR A 137 -9.68 -6.42 8.77
N ALA A 138 -10.20 -7.64 8.66
CA ALA A 138 -10.56 -8.24 7.38
C ALA A 138 -11.73 -7.51 6.69
N GLN A 139 -12.72 -7.00 7.42
CA GLN A 139 -13.81 -6.23 6.84
C GLN A 139 -13.35 -4.87 6.30
N ASN A 140 -12.46 -4.17 7.02
CA ASN A 140 -11.85 -2.95 6.51
C ASN A 140 -11.16 -3.19 5.16
N PHE A 141 -10.27 -4.19 5.10
CA PHE A 141 -9.54 -4.49 3.87
C PHE A 141 -10.47 -4.92 2.72
N LEU A 142 -11.48 -5.75 3.00
CA LEU A 142 -12.47 -6.15 2.00
C LEU A 142 -13.20 -4.95 1.42
N SER A 143 -13.75 -4.08 2.28
CA SER A 143 -14.50 -2.91 1.82
C SER A 143 -13.64 -1.93 1.01
N LEU A 144 -12.35 -1.79 1.35
CA LEU A 144 -11.38 -1.02 0.57
C LEU A 144 -11.04 -1.66 -0.78
N CYS A 145 -11.08 -3.00 -0.88
CA CYS A 145 -10.98 -3.69 -2.17
C CYS A 145 -12.23 -3.50 -3.03
N LEU A 146 -13.41 -3.49 -2.42
CA LEU A 146 -14.70 -3.35 -3.11
C LEU A 146 -15.04 -1.90 -3.47
N ASN A 147 -14.41 -0.93 -2.82
CA ASN A 147 -14.71 0.51 -2.95
C ASN A 147 -16.15 0.86 -2.52
N ASP A 148 -16.72 0.11 -1.56
CA ASP A 148 -18.12 0.26 -1.12
C ASP A 148 -18.43 1.63 -0.48
N HIS A 149 -17.40 2.33 -0.01
CA HIS A 149 -17.50 3.63 0.65
C HIS A 149 -17.09 4.80 -0.26
N GLY A 150 -16.85 4.55 -1.55
CA GLY A 150 -16.42 5.57 -2.52
C GLY A 150 -14.92 5.90 -2.46
N PHE A 151 -14.15 5.19 -1.62
CA PHE A 151 -12.69 5.19 -1.59
C PHE A 151 -12.17 3.76 -1.39
N GLY A 152 -10.95 3.49 -1.85
CA GLY A 152 -10.38 2.15 -1.83
C GLY A 152 -9.04 2.03 -2.53
N PHE A 153 -8.57 0.79 -2.69
CA PHE A 153 -7.23 0.50 -3.19
C PHE A 153 -7.07 0.61 -4.72
N ARG A 154 -8.18 0.62 -5.46
CA ARG A 154 -8.15 0.70 -6.92
C ARG A 154 -7.44 2.00 -7.34
N LEU A 155 -6.44 1.87 -8.22
CA LEU A 155 -5.54 2.91 -8.70
C LEU A 155 -4.58 3.49 -7.65
N SER A 156 -4.44 2.85 -6.49
CA SER A 156 -3.38 3.18 -5.53
C SER A 156 -2.07 2.45 -5.85
N TYR A 157 -0.98 2.86 -5.18
CA TYR A 157 0.37 2.39 -5.48
C TYR A 157 1.00 1.66 -4.29
N PHE A 158 1.91 0.74 -4.61
CA PHE A 158 2.94 0.34 -3.65
C PHE A 158 3.98 1.45 -3.62
N HIS A 159 4.04 2.16 -2.48
CA HIS A 159 4.85 3.37 -2.33
C HIS A 159 6.16 3.10 -1.59
N ARG A 160 6.33 1.90 -1.03
CA ARG A 160 7.57 1.48 -0.37
C ARG A 160 7.81 -0.01 -0.53
N ILE A 161 8.93 -0.39 -1.12
CA ILE A 161 9.30 -1.80 -1.34
C ILE A 161 10.75 -2.01 -0.95
N ILE A 162 10.99 -2.93 -0.01
CA ILE A 162 12.33 -3.29 0.46
C ILE A 162 12.58 -4.76 0.12
N PRO A 163 13.56 -5.04 -0.77
CA PRO A 163 14.01 -6.40 -1.05
C PRO A 163 14.43 -7.15 0.21
N GLY A 164 14.07 -8.43 0.29
CA GLY A 164 14.30 -9.27 1.46
C GLY A 164 13.44 -8.90 2.67
N PHE A 165 12.39 -8.10 2.50
CA PHE A 165 11.53 -7.68 3.59
C PHE A 165 10.04 -7.68 3.21
N MET A 166 9.56 -6.64 2.52
CA MET A 166 8.13 -6.48 2.21
C MET A 166 7.85 -5.46 1.10
N ALA A 167 6.62 -5.46 0.61
CA ALA A 167 6.03 -4.39 -0.20
C ALA A 167 4.86 -3.75 0.53
N GLN A 168 4.89 -2.43 0.72
CA GLN A 168 3.90 -1.63 1.44
C GLN A 168 3.07 -0.77 0.47
N ALA A 169 1.76 -0.76 0.70
CA ALA A 169 0.76 -0.07 -0.09
C ALA A 169 -0.40 0.44 0.79
N GLY A 170 -1.49 0.87 0.16
CA GLY A 170 -2.73 1.22 0.82
C GLY A 170 -2.86 2.70 1.24
N ASP A 171 -1.86 3.53 0.94
CA ASP A 171 -2.01 4.99 1.00
C ASP A 171 -2.63 5.49 -0.30
N PHE A 172 -3.95 5.37 -0.41
CA PHE A 172 -4.71 5.85 -1.56
C PHE A 172 -4.95 7.37 -1.55
N GLU A 173 -4.60 8.06 -0.46
CA GLU A 173 -4.84 9.50 -0.30
C GLU A 173 -3.65 10.33 -0.80
N LYS A 174 -2.44 9.96 -0.38
CA LYS A 174 -1.21 10.73 -0.65
C LYS A 174 -0.15 9.94 -1.40
N SER A 175 -0.31 8.61 -1.51
CA SER A 175 0.62 7.72 -2.22
C SER A 175 2.08 7.82 -1.77
N ASN A 176 2.34 8.24 -0.53
CA ASN A 176 3.70 8.45 -0.02
C ASN A 176 3.92 7.91 1.40
N GLY A 177 2.94 7.17 1.94
CA GLY A 177 2.99 6.56 3.26
C GLY A 177 2.49 7.44 4.40
N THR A 178 2.06 8.68 4.13
CA THR A 178 1.59 9.63 5.16
C THR A 178 0.07 9.85 5.19
N GLY A 179 -0.66 9.11 4.35
CA GLY A 179 -2.11 9.17 4.26
C GLY A 179 -2.79 7.82 4.46
N GLY A 180 -4.05 7.78 4.06
CA GLY A 180 -4.88 6.59 4.12
C GLY A 180 -5.67 6.47 5.43
N TYR A 181 -6.89 5.99 5.32
CA TYR A 181 -7.84 5.88 6.42
C TYR A 181 -8.72 4.64 6.25
N SER A 182 -9.26 4.16 7.35
CA SER A 182 -10.12 2.98 7.39
C SER A 182 -11.57 3.33 7.08
N ILE A 183 -12.40 2.30 6.85
CA ILE A 183 -13.86 2.46 6.79
C ILE A 183 -14.47 2.91 8.13
N TYR A 184 -13.70 2.86 9.22
CA TYR A 184 -14.11 3.23 10.57
C TYR A 184 -13.69 4.66 10.96
N GLY A 185 -13.00 5.38 10.07
CA GLY A 185 -12.39 6.68 10.34
C GLY A 185 -10.88 6.68 10.12
N GLU A 186 -10.19 7.71 10.61
CA GLU A 186 -8.75 7.90 10.38
C GLU A 186 -7.93 6.68 10.83
N LYS A 187 -8.22 6.14 12.03
CA LYS A 187 -7.51 5.01 12.64
C LYS A 187 -8.45 4.06 13.38
N PHE A 188 -8.04 2.81 13.55
CA PHE A 188 -8.68 1.81 14.41
C PHE A 188 -7.68 0.95 15.17
N ASP A 189 -8.17 0.31 16.24
CA ASP A 189 -7.38 -0.46 17.20
C ASP A 189 -6.75 -1.73 16.59
N ASP A 190 -5.69 -2.23 17.24
CA ASP A 190 -5.16 -3.56 16.97
C ASP A 190 -6.17 -4.61 17.45
N GLU A 191 -6.81 -5.32 16.52
CA GLU A 191 -7.85 -6.29 16.84
C GLU A 191 -7.32 -7.50 17.62
N GLY A 192 -6.07 -7.88 17.37
CA GLY A 192 -5.37 -8.94 18.08
C GLY A 192 -4.14 -9.45 17.32
N PHE A 193 -3.38 -10.35 17.95
CA PHE A 193 -2.17 -10.95 17.37
C PHE A 193 -2.19 -12.48 17.39
N PRO A 194 -3.20 -13.14 16.78
CA PRO A 194 -3.31 -14.59 16.73
C PRO A 194 -2.31 -15.25 15.76
N TYR A 195 -1.76 -14.47 14.82
CA TYR A 195 -0.82 -14.93 13.80
C TYR A 195 0.51 -14.18 13.93
N THR A 196 1.59 -14.83 13.51
CA THR A 196 2.96 -14.31 13.46
C THR A 196 3.42 -14.16 12.01
N HIS A 197 4.46 -13.34 11.78
CA HIS A 197 5.06 -13.12 10.47
C HIS A 197 6.08 -14.22 10.14
N ASP A 198 5.62 -15.46 10.03
CA ASP A 198 6.47 -16.65 9.95
C ASP A 198 6.84 -17.08 8.52
N ARG A 199 6.29 -16.44 7.49
CA ARG A 199 6.50 -16.79 6.07
C ARG A 199 6.26 -15.62 5.12
N ALA A 200 6.65 -15.83 3.86
CA ALA A 200 6.33 -14.96 2.74
C ALA A 200 4.83 -15.01 2.40
N GLY A 201 4.32 -13.93 1.79
CA GLY A 201 2.95 -13.83 1.32
C GLY A 201 1.92 -13.60 2.43
N LEU A 202 2.32 -13.13 3.61
CA LEU A 202 1.38 -12.70 4.65
C LEU A 202 0.99 -11.24 4.44
N LEU A 203 -0.30 -10.93 4.60
CA LEU A 203 -0.82 -9.57 4.64
C LEU A 203 -0.85 -9.09 6.08
N SER A 204 -0.31 -7.90 6.33
CA SER A 204 -0.26 -7.32 7.67
C SER A 204 -0.45 -5.81 7.65
N MET A 205 -1.07 -5.26 8.70
CA MET A 205 -1.37 -3.84 8.79
C MET A 205 -0.10 -3.01 9.03
N ALA A 206 0.10 -1.97 8.21
CA ALA A 206 1.09 -0.94 8.53
C ALA A 206 0.46 0.04 9.54
N ASN A 207 1.24 0.46 10.54
CA ASN A 207 0.80 1.38 11.57
C ASN A 207 1.98 2.26 12.02
N SER A 208 1.67 3.33 12.76
CA SER A 208 2.63 4.28 13.34
C SER A 208 2.71 4.13 14.86
N GLY A 209 2.53 2.91 15.35
CA GLY A 209 2.41 2.58 16.77
C GLY A 209 1.09 1.87 17.11
N PRO A 210 0.92 1.42 18.37
CA PRO A 210 -0.25 0.66 18.79
C PRO A 210 -1.56 1.39 18.47
N ASN A 211 -2.55 0.64 18.00
CA ASN A 211 -3.91 1.13 17.71
C ASN A 211 -3.97 2.27 16.66
N THR A 212 -3.09 2.24 15.66
CA THR A 212 -3.07 3.25 14.59
C THR A 212 -3.27 2.66 13.20
N ASN A 213 -4.02 1.57 13.10
CA ASN A 213 -4.31 0.93 11.82
C ASN A 213 -5.22 1.81 10.97
N GLY A 214 -4.93 1.96 9.68
CA GLY A 214 -5.73 2.73 8.73
C GLY A 214 -6.08 1.86 7.51
N SER A 215 -5.63 2.28 6.33
CA SER A 215 -5.73 1.48 5.10
C SER A 215 -4.40 0.86 4.67
N GLN A 216 -3.28 1.37 5.19
CA GLN A 216 -1.97 0.90 4.77
C GLN A 216 -1.69 -0.53 5.25
N PHE A 217 -1.07 -1.31 4.38
CA PHE A 217 -0.73 -2.71 4.61
C PHE A 217 0.60 -3.02 3.95
N PHE A 218 1.18 -4.16 4.31
CA PHE A 218 2.31 -4.73 3.59
C PHE A 218 2.13 -6.23 3.34
N ILE A 219 2.82 -6.72 2.31
CA ILE A 219 2.94 -8.14 1.97
C ILE A 219 4.38 -8.57 2.23
N THR A 220 4.58 -9.62 3.02
CA THR A 220 5.93 -10.11 3.36
C THR A 220 6.57 -10.86 2.19
N PHE A 221 7.87 -10.67 1.98
CA PHE A 221 8.68 -11.49 1.07
C PHE A 221 9.40 -12.63 1.79
N VAL A 222 9.61 -12.48 3.11
CA VAL A 222 10.32 -13.43 3.98
C VAL A 222 9.66 -13.46 5.37
N PRO A 223 10.05 -14.38 6.27
CA PRO A 223 9.66 -14.30 7.69
C PRO A 223 10.17 -13.01 8.36
N CYS A 224 9.31 -12.32 9.10
CA CYS A 224 9.58 -11.03 9.74
C CYS A 224 9.24 -11.02 11.25
N PRO A 225 9.82 -11.88 12.09
CA PRO A 225 9.42 -12.06 13.50
C PRO A 225 9.60 -10.79 14.37
N HIS A 226 10.41 -9.83 13.93
CA HIS A 226 10.59 -8.55 14.62
C HIS A 226 9.33 -7.66 14.60
N LEU A 227 8.34 -7.98 13.75
CA LEU A 227 7.04 -7.32 13.62
C LEU A 227 5.93 -7.99 14.45
N ASP A 228 6.20 -9.16 15.02
CA ASP A 228 5.20 -9.91 15.80
C ASP A 228 4.69 -9.11 16.99
N LYS A 229 3.37 -9.19 17.23
CA LYS A 229 2.65 -8.47 18.29
C LYS A 229 2.69 -6.93 18.17
N LYS A 230 3.15 -6.41 17.03
CA LYS A 230 3.17 -4.97 16.69
C LYS A 230 2.31 -4.65 15.47
N HIS A 231 2.24 -5.60 14.54
CA HIS A 231 1.44 -5.48 13.32
C HIS A 231 0.46 -6.65 13.23
N VAL A 232 -0.80 -6.35 12.93
CA VAL A 232 -1.87 -7.34 12.84
C VAL A 232 -1.77 -8.06 11.50
N VAL A 233 -1.39 -9.34 11.50
CA VAL A 233 -1.45 -10.22 10.32
C VAL A 233 -2.90 -10.65 10.10
N PHE A 234 -3.47 -10.29 8.96
CA PHE A 234 -4.92 -10.43 8.69
C PHE A 234 -5.25 -11.22 7.43
N GLY A 235 -4.26 -11.71 6.69
CA GLY A 235 -4.50 -12.49 5.49
C GLY A 235 -3.26 -13.15 4.92
N GLN A 236 -3.43 -13.88 3.83
CA GLN A 236 -2.34 -14.53 3.10
C GLN A 236 -2.59 -14.57 1.59
N VAL A 237 -1.53 -14.61 0.81
CA VAL A 237 -1.57 -14.86 -0.63
C VAL A 237 -1.93 -16.32 -0.88
N LEU A 238 -2.93 -16.53 -1.75
CA LEU A 238 -3.34 -17.84 -2.24
C LEU A 238 -2.78 -18.12 -3.64
N GLN A 239 -2.75 -17.11 -4.52
CA GLN A 239 -2.26 -17.27 -5.91
C GLN A 239 -1.52 -16.01 -6.36
N GLY A 240 -0.65 -16.15 -7.36
CA GLY A 240 0.14 -15.04 -7.87
C GLY A 240 1.46 -14.83 -7.12
N PHE A 241 2.02 -15.84 -6.46
CA PHE A 241 3.30 -15.72 -5.73
C PHE A 241 4.47 -15.22 -6.59
N HIS A 242 4.46 -15.48 -7.90
CA HIS A 242 5.46 -14.91 -8.82
C HIS A 242 5.44 -13.37 -8.84
N LEU A 243 4.29 -12.74 -8.57
CA LEU A 243 4.17 -11.29 -8.46
C LEU A 243 4.90 -10.76 -7.23
N LEU A 244 5.12 -11.56 -6.18
CA LEU A 244 5.93 -11.10 -5.04
C LEU A 244 7.37 -10.83 -5.47
N ASN A 245 7.93 -11.67 -6.36
CA ASN A 245 9.26 -11.43 -6.93
C ASN A 245 9.26 -10.19 -7.82
N ASP A 246 8.23 -9.99 -8.65
CA ASP A 246 8.10 -8.79 -9.50
C ASP A 246 8.01 -7.50 -8.67
N LEU A 247 7.23 -7.54 -7.58
CA LEU A 247 7.16 -6.45 -6.59
C LEU A 247 8.53 -6.21 -5.98
N GLU A 248 9.18 -7.25 -5.46
CA GLU A 248 10.47 -7.18 -4.79
C GLU A 248 11.56 -6.55 -5.69
N MET A 249 11.63 -6.98 -6.95
CA MET A 249 12.56 -6.42 -7.96
C MET A 249 12.29 -4.95 -8.31
N SER A 250 11.13 -4.42 -7.93
CA SER A 250 10.77 -3.01 -8.14
C SER A 250 11.22 -2.10 -6.99
N GLY A 251 11.72 -2.66 -5.88
CA GLY A 251 12.17 -1.91 -4.71
C GLY A 251 13.67 -1.63 -4.64
N SER A 252 14.09 -1.05 -3.51
CA SER A 252 15.48 -0.76 -3.16
C SER A 252 15.70 -0.84 -1.64
N ASP A 253 16.95 -0.83 -1.20
CA ASP A 253 17.31 -0.97 0.23
C ASP A 253 16.74 0.15 1.11
N ASN A 254 16.59 1.38 0.58
CA ASN A 254 15.98 2.50 1.29
C ASN A 254 14.44 2.50 1.22
N GLY A 255 13.85 1.56 0.48
CA GLY A 255 12.42 1.41 0.29
C GLY A 255 11.84 2.24 -0.85
N GLU A 256 12.64 3.03 -1.55
CA GLU A 256 12.18 3.73 -2.76
C GLU A 256 11.77 2.71 -3.83
N VAL A 257 10.75 3.08 -4.61
CA VAL A 257 10.24 2.20 -5.67
C VAL A 257 10.82 2.67 -6.99
N SER A 258 11.64 1.82 -7.61
CA SER A 258 12.37 2.11 -8.85
C SER A 258 11.50 2.04 -10.10
N ARG A 259 10.36 1.35 -10.01
CA ARG A 259 9.38 1.15 -11.09
C ARG A 259 7.99 1.41 -10.54
N GLU A 260 7.12 2.09 -11.29
CA GLU A 260 5.79 2.40 -10.76
C GLU A 260 4.98 1.11 -10.60
N VAL A 261 4.60 0.75 -9.37
CA VAL A 261 3.78 -0.44 -9.09
C VAL A 261 2.38 -0.01 -8.64
N LYS A 262 1.37 -0.35 -9.44
CA LYS A 262 -0.01 0.09 -9.26
C LYS A 262 -0.96 -1.09 -9.05
N ILE A 263 -1.93 -0.92 -8.16
CA ILE A 263 -3.12 -1.78 -8.03
C ILE A 263 -4.12 -1.27 -9.08
N ALA A 264 -4.03 -1.78 -10.31
CA ALA A 264 -4.85 -1.31 -11.43
C ALA A 264 -6.34 -1.57 -11.21
N ASN A 265 -6.65 -2.70 -10.57
CA ASN A 265 -8.01 -3.06 -10.16
C ASN A 265 -7.98 -3.96 -8.94
N CYS A 266 -9.09 -4.00 -8.20
CA CYS A 266 -9.23 -4.85 -7.02
C CYS A 266 -10.70 -5.20 -6.77
N GLY A 267 -10.93 -6.25 -6.00
CA GLY A 267 -12.29 -6.69 -5.65
C GLY A 267 -12.32 -8.01 -4.89
N GLN A 268 -13.51 -8.58 -4.75
CA GLN A 268 -13.73 -9.89 -4.15
C GLN A 268 -13.95 -10.95 -5.22
N LEU A 269 -13.42 -12.15 -5.02
CA LEU A 269 -13.77 -13.34 -5.79
C LEU A 269 -14.99 -14.02 -5.15
N GLN A 270 -15.97 -14.38 -5.99
CA GLN A 270 -17.15 -15.15 -5.59
C GLN A 270 -16.83 -16.64 -5.43
#